data_AF-A0A3B8WCC8-F1
#
_entry.id   AF-A0A3B8WCC8-F1
#
_cell.length_a   1.000
_cell.length_b   1.000
_cell.length_c   1.000
_cell.angle_alpha   90.00
_cell.angle_beta   90.00
_cell.angle_gamma   90.00
#
_symmetry.space_group_name_H-M   'P 1'
#
loop_
_entity.id
_entity.type
_entity.pdbx_description
1 polymer ?
#
loop_
_entity_poly.entity_id
_entity_poly.type
_entity_poly.pdbx_seq_one_letter_code
_entity_poly.pdbx_strand_id
1 'polypeptide(L)' 'KGDPLVVDKDECPRDGVTGDSLGKLRPAFKKDGSVTAGNASSLNDGAAVVMVCSADKA' A
#
# COMPACT_ATOMS: atom_id res chain seq x y z
N LYS A 1 -4.48 -8.78 28.34
CA LYS A 1 -5.16 -9.43 27.20
C LYS A 1 -6.61 -8.97 27.27
N GLY A 2 -7.04 -8.15 26.31
CA GLY A 2 -8.40 -7.63 26.23
C GLY A 2 -9.11 -8.24 25.03
N ASP A 3 -10.13 -7.56 24.56
CA ASP A 3 -10.89 -7.96 23.38
C ASP A 3 -10.01 -7.96 22.12
N PRO A 4 -10.34 -8.78 21.10
CA PRO A 4 -9.59 -8.83 19.84
C PRO A 4 -9.64 -7.50 19.10
N LEU A 5 -8.51 -7.12 18.50
CA LEU A 5 -8.48 -6.05 17.51
C LEU A 5 -8.92 -6.61 16.17
N VAL A 6 -9.99 -6.05 15.60
CA VAL A 6 -10.42 -6.35 14.23
C VAL A 6 -9.67 -5.41 13.29
N VAL A 7 -9.04 -5.97 12.27
CA VAL A 7 -8.38 -5.22 11.19
C VAL A 7 -9.18 -5.48 9.92
N ASP A 8 -9.94 -4.47 9.49
CA ASP A 8 -10.87 -4.53 8.36
C ASP A 8 -10.67 -3.40 7.34
N LYS A 9 -9.63 -2.59 7.54
CA LYS A 9 -9.27 -1.45 6.69
C LYS A 9 -7.79 -1.48 6.35
N ASP A 10 -7.46 -1.17 5.09
CA ASP A 10 -6.08 -1.01 4.66
C ASP A 10 -5.38 0.12 5.44
N GLU A 11 -4.19 -0.16 5.95
CA GLU A 11 -3.43 0.78 6.78
C GLU A 11 -2.62 1.81 5.97
N CYS A 12 -2.29 1.49 4.71
CA CYS A 12 -1.37 2.29 3.90
C CYS A 12 -1.96 3.53 3.23
N PRO A 13 -3.23 3.55 2.75
CA PRO A 13 -3.83 4.76 2.22
C PRO A 13 -3.84 5.88 3.28
N ARG A 14 -3.31 7.05 2.91
CA ARG A 14 -3.21 8.22 3.79
C ARG A 14 -4.04 9.36 3.24
N ASP A 15 -5.02 9.79 4.03
CA ASP A 15 -5.84 10.95 3.70
C ASP A 15 -4.99 12.23 3.72
N GLY A 16 -5.30 13.17 2.82
CA GLY A 16 -4.64 14.47 2.76
C GLY A 16 -3.26 14.50 2.09
N VAL A 17 -2.84 13.42 1.42
CA VAL A 17 -1.66 13.44 0.55
C VAL A 17 -1.90 14.39 -0.62
N THR A 18 -0.97 15.33 -0.83
CA THR A 18 -1.01 16.34 -1.88
C THR A 18 0.25 16.32 -2.73
N GLY A 19 0.18 16.86 -3.96
CA GLY A 19 1.36 17.03 -4.82
C GLY A 19 2.49 17.81 -4.12
N ASP A 20 2.16 18.88 -3.40
CA ASP A 20 3.13 19.67 -2.64
C ASP A 20 3.79 18.88 -1.52
N SER A 21 3.05 17.99 -0.84
CA SER A 21 3.63 17.14 0.20
C SER A 21 4.57 16.09 -0.38
N LEU A 22 4.23 15.52 -1.54
CA LEU A 22 5.05 14.53 -2.24
C LEU A 22 6.32 15.15 -2.83
N GLY A 23 6.22 16.36 -3.39
CA GLY A 23 7.35 17.08 -3.99
C GLY A 23 8.47 17.44 -3.01
N LYS A 24 8.21 17.39 -1.70
CA LYS A 24 9.20 17.64 -0.64
C LYS A 24 9.99 16.39 -0.24
N LEU A 25 9.62 15.21 -0.74
CA LEU A 25 10.27 13.96 -0.36
C LEU A 25 11.63 13.81 -1.04
N ARG A 26 12.62 13.35 -0.27
CA ARG A 26 13.96 13.09 -0.80
C ARG A 26 14.00 11.76 -1.57
N PRO A 27 14.86 11.63 -2.59
CA PRO A 27 15.11 10.37 -3.26
C PRO A 27 15.57 9.28 -2.29
N ALA A 28 14.99 8.08 -2.37
CA ALA A 28 15.20 7.00 -1.40
C ALA A 28 16.37 6.07 -1.76
N PHE A 29 16.77 5.99 -3.03
CA PHE A 29 17.73 4.98 -3.52
C PHE A 29 18.99 5.57 -4.16
N LYS A 30 18.86 6.70 -4.84
CA LYS A 30 19.97 7.41 -5.49
C LYS A 30 19.82 8.91 -5.25
N LYS A 31 20.93 9.58 -4.93
CA LYS A 31 20.93 11.00 -4.55
C LYS A 31 20.25 11.91 -5.59
N ASP A 32 20.51 11.65 -6.87
CA ASP A 32 19.94 12.41 -8.00
C ASP A 32 18.81 11.63 -8.71
N GLY A 33 18.18 10.67 -8.01
CA GLY A 33 17.06 9.89 -8.51
C GLY A 33 15.71 10.56 -8.30
N SER A 34 14.63 9.96 -8.84
CA SER A 34 13.26 10.45 -8.71
C SER A 34 12.36 9.60 -7.81
N VAL A 35 12.81 8.40 -7.43
CA VAL A 35 12.04 7.47 -6.61
C VAL A 35 12.15 7.87 -5.14
N THR A 36 11.01 8.07 -4.48
CA THR A 36 10.87 8.49 -3.08
C THR A 36 9.99 7.48 -2.33
N ALA A 37 9.95 7.58 -1.00
CA ALA A 37 9.05 6.76 -0.20
C ALA A 37 7.56 7.02 -0.45
N GLY A 38 7.19 8.13 -1.11
CA GLY A 38 5.80 8.48 -1.41
C GLY A 38 5.33 8.04 -2.79
N ASN A 39 6.23 7.64 -3.69
CA ASN A 39 5.90 7.17 -5.04
C ASN A 39 6.33 5.72 -5.31
N ALA A 40 6.86 5.04 -4.29
CA ALA A 40 7.14 3.61 -4.30
C ALA A 40 6.24 2.90 -3.29
N SER A 41 5.92 1.64 -3.56
CA SER A 41 5.19 0.81 -2.61
C SER A 41 6.00 0.59 -1.33
N SER A 42 5.31 0.54 -0.20
CA SER A 42 5.88 0.08 1.07
C SER A 42 6.11 -1.44 1.05
N LEU A 43 6.80 -1.94 2.07
CA LEU A 43 6.75 -3.35 2.43
C LEU A 43 5.48 -3.59 3.24
N ASN A 44 4.72 -4.62 2.88
CA ASN A 44 3.38 -4.85 3.41
C ASN A 44 3.15 -6.32 3.73
N ASP A 45 2.33 -6.57 4.76
CA ASP A 45 1.88 -7.89 5.15
C ASP A 45 0.42 -8.08 4.74
N GLY A 46 0.11 -9.23 4.12
CA GLY A 46 -1.24 -9.53 3.66
C GLY A 46 -1.33 -10.90 2.97
N ALA A 47 -2.56 -11.38 2.81
CA ALA A 47 -2.88 -12.60 2.09
C ALA A 47 -4.10 -12.37 1.20
N ALA A 48 -4.15 -13.07 0.06
CA ALA A 48 -5.28 -13.03 -0.87
C ALA A 48 -5.54 -14.43 -1.44
N VAL A 49 -6.79 -14.74 -1.73
CA VAL A 49 -7.23 -16.02 -2.30
C VAL A 49 -8.27 -15.75 -3.39
N VAL A 50 -8.17 -16.48 -4.50
CA VAL A 50 -9.16 -16.49 -5.58
C VAL A 50 -9.54 -17.93 -5.89
N MET A 51 -10.83 -18.19 -6.09
CA MET A 51 -11.34 -19.44 -6.62
C MET A 51 -11.76 -19.23 -8.08
N VAL A 52 -11.36 -20.14 -8.96
CA VAL A 52 -11.69 -20.08 -10.39
C VAL A 52 -12.44 -21.35 -10.79
N CYS A 53 -13.47 -21.20 -11.64
CA CYS A 53 -14.19 -22.28 -12.28
C CYS A 53 -14.35 -22.01 -13.79
N SER A 54 -14.56 -23.06 -14.58
CA SER A 54 -14.87 -22.89 -16.01
C SER A 54 -16.23 -22.21 -16.18
N ALA A 55 -16.41 -21.43 -17.24
CA ALA A 55 -17.70 -20.77 -17.52
C ALA A 55 -18.89 -21.74 -17.52
N ASP A 56 -18.72 -22.93 -18.10
CA ASP A 56 -19.77 -23.98 -18.13
C ASP A 56 -20.10 -24.57 -16.75
N LYS A 57 -19.27 -24.31 -15.74
CA LYS A 57 -19.41 -24.82 -14.36
C LYS A 57 -19.61 -23.72 -13.33
N ALA A 58 -19.58 -22.46 -13.75
CA ALA A 58 -19.75 -21.29 -12.90
C ALA A 58 -21.19 -21.15 -12.40
#